data_AF-A0A4Q4CWG4-F1
#
_entry.id   AF-A0A4Q4CWG4-F1
#
_cell.length_a   1.000
_cell.length_b   1.000
_cell.length_c   1.000
_cell.angle_alpha   90.00
_cell.angle_beta   90.00
_cell.angle_gamma   90.00
#
_symmetry.space_group_name_H-M   'P 1'
#
loop_
_entity.id
_entity.type
_entity.pdbx_description
1 polymer ?
#
loop_
_entity_poly.entity_id
_entity_poly.type
_entity_poly.pdbx_seq_one_letter_code
_entity_poly.pdbx_strand_id
1 'polypeptide(L)'
;MSAQALAPKAAERLAKIAGLLGSDQPGEVCNAASAGTRLLRDHGWTWETFILRRVEAPTADPAPAPPPQSGWRGAVAACQARPELLTRWERGFLEGLRQRRRLTAKQATILARLVQRVAP
;
A
#
# COMPACT_ATOMS: atom_id res chain seq x y z
N MET A 1 -13.71 -16.45 -16.87
CA MET A 1 -14.71 -15.83 -15.99
C MET A 1 -14.02 -14.72 -15.21
N SER A 2 -14.48 -13.48 -15.37
CA SER A 2 -13.76 -12.31 -14.85
C SER A 2 -13.61 -12.37 -13.34
N ALA A 3 -12.37 -12.29 -12.91
CA ALA A 3 -11.93 -12.65 -11.60
C ALA A 3 -12.18 -11.45 -10.66
N GLN A 4 -13.38 -11.35 -10.09
CA GLN A 4 -13.75 -10.23 -9.22
C GLN A 4 -12.89 -10.26 -7.95
N ALA A 5 -12.45 -9.08 -7.46
CA ALA A 5 -11.75 -8.94 -6.18
C ALA A 5 -12.76 -8.88 -5.02
N LEU A 6 -12.37 -9.29 -3.81
CA LEU A 6 -13.22 -9.14 -2.64
C LEU A 6 -13.54 -7.65 -2.46
N ALA A 7 -14.82 -7.32 -2.23
CA ALA A 7 -15.25 -5.94 -2.09
C ALA A 7 -14.42 -5.21 -1.00
N PRO A 8 -13.98 -3.95 -1.21
CA PRO A 8 -13.08 -3.26 -0.28
C PRO A 8 -13.57 -3.25 1.17
N LYS A 9 -14.87 -3.01 1.38
CA LYS A 9 -15.52 -3.03 2.70
C LYS A 9 -15.50 -4.42 3.35
N ALA A 10 -15.61 -5.48 2.55
CA ALA A 10 -15.52 -6.85 3.04
C ALA A 10 -14.07 -7.21 3.41
N ALA A 11 -13.10 -6.76 2.62
CA ALA A 11 -11.67 -6.92 2.92
C ALA A 11 -11.26 -6.19 4.21
N GLU A 12 -11.75 -4.97 4.44
CA GLU A 12 -11.52 -4.23 5.69
C GLU A 12 -12.11 -4.96 6.91
N ARG A 13 -13.33 -5.49 6.77
CA ARG A 13 -13.98 -6.29 7.83
C ARG A 13 -13.20 -7.57 8.11
N LEU A 14 -12.75 -8.25 7.06
CA LEU A 14 -11.94 -9.46 7.19
C LEU A 14 -10.60 -9.18 7.88
N ALA A 15 -9.95 -8.04 7.58
CA ALA A 15 -8.72 -7.63 8.25
C ALA A 15 -8.91 -7.41 9.75
N LYS A 16 -10.03 -6.80 10.16
CA LYS A 16 -10.38 -6.64 11.58
C LYS A 16 -10.60 -7.99 12.27
N ILE A 17 -11.33 -8.90 11.62
CA ILE A 17 -11.56 -10.27 12.13
C ILE A 17 -10.23 -11.03 12.25
N ALA A 18 -9.36 -10.93 11.25
CA ALA A 18 -8.06 -11.59 11.26
C ALA A 18 -7.15 -11.08 12.40
N GLY A 19 -7.28 -9.81 12.79
CA GLY A 19 -6.58 -9.27 13.96
C GLY A 19 -6.92 -9.95 15.29
N LEU A 20 -8.12 -10.54 15.40
CA LEU A 20 -8.57 -11.25 16.60
C LEU A 20 -8.07 -12.70 16.67
N LEU A 21 -7.47 -13.22 15.59
CA LEU A 21 -6.90 -14.57 15.58
C LEU A 21 -5.64 -14.70 16.47
N GLY A 22 -5.03 -13.57 16.85
CA GLY A 22 -3.89 -13.52 17.77
C GLY A 22 -4.28 -13.23 19.23
N SER A 23 -5.57 -13.35 19.58
CA SER A 23 -6.05 -13.11 20.94
C SER A 23 -5.61 -14.20 21.92
N ASP A 24 -5.36 -13.83 23.18
CA ASP A 24 -5.07 -14.76 24.27
C ASP A 24 -6.31 -15.53 24.75
N GLN A 25 -7.49 -15.17 24.25
CA GLN A 25 -8.76 -15.82 24.59
C GLN A 25 -9.14 -16.84 23.51
N PRO A 26 -9.08 -18.16 23.79
CA PRO A 26 -9.36 -19.20 22.78
C PRO A 26 -10.75 -19.07 22.15
N GLY A 27 -11.74 -18.65 22.92
CA GLY A 27 -13.10 -18.42 22.42
C GLY A 27 -13.17 -17.29 21.39
N GLU A 28 -12.37 -16.23 21.57
CA GLU A 28 -12.29 -15.12 20.62
C GLU A 28 -11.63 -15.56 19.31
N VAL A 29 -10.57 -16.37 19.39
CA VAL A 29 -9.91 -16.97 18.22
C VAL A 29 -10.87 -17.86 17.43
N CYS A 30 -11.58 -18.77 18.10
CA CYS A 30 -12.57 -19.66 17.46
C CYS A 30 -13.70 -18.87 16.77
N ASN A 31 -14.20 -17.81 17.42
CA ASN A 31 -15.23 -16.94 16.88
C ASN A 31 -14.72 -16.17 15.65
N ALA A 32 -13.50 -15.63 15.73
CA ALA A 32 -12.87 -14.91 14.62
C ALA A 32 -12.64 -15.81 13.41
N ALA A 33 -12.15 -17.03 13.61
CA ALA A 33 -11.95 -18.00 12.53
C ALA A 33 -13.27 -18.36 11.83
N SER A 34 -14.32 -18.58 12.62
CA SER A 34 -15.66 -18.89 12.12
C SER A 34 -16.26 -17.70 11.35
N ALA A 35 -16.14 -16.49 11.90
CA ALA A 35 -16.64 -15.26 11.29
C ALA A 35 -15.93 -14.92 9.97
N GLY A 36 -14.60 -15.09 9.91
CA GLY A 36 -13.81 -14.86 8.71
C GLY A 36 -14.17 -15.85 7.59
N THR A 37 -14.33 -17.12 7.94
CA THR A 37 -14.77 -18.17 7.00
C THR A 37 -16.15 -17.86 6.43
N ARG A 38 -17.10 -17.43 7.27
CA ARG A 38 -18.44 -17.05 6.82
C ARG A 38 -18.40 -15.84 5.89
N LEU A 39 -17.67 -14.79 6.26
CA LEU A 39 -17.56 -13.58 5.46
C LEU A 39 -17.03 -13.86 4.05
N LEU A 40 -16.00 -14.71 3.93
CA LEU A 40 -15.47 -15.12 2.63
C LEU A 40 -16.52 -15.87 1.81
N ARG A 41 -17.20 -16.85 2.42
CA ARG A 41 -18.26 -17.62 1.75
C ARG A 41 -19.43 -16.76 1.28
N ASP A 42 -19.85 -15.78 2.09
CA ASP A 42 -20.91 -14.83 1.74
C ASP A 42 -20.56 -14.02 0.46
N HIS A 43 -19.27 -13.93 0.12
CA HIS A 43 -18.78 -13.27 -1.09
C HIS A 43 -18.30 -14.26 -2.18
N GLY A 44 -18.54 -15.57 -2.01
CA GLY A 44 -18.12 -16.60 -2.96
C GLY A 44 -16.62 -16.93 -2.92
N TRP A 45 -15.93 -16.63 -1.82
CA TRP A 45 -14.50 -16.89 -1.63
C TRP A 45 -14.25 -18.08 -0.68
N THR A 46 -13.06 -18.64 -0.80
CA THR A 46 -12.45 -19.57 0.17
C THR A 46 -11.18 -18.97 0.74
N TRP A 47 -10.68 -19.50 1.86
CA TRP A 47 -9.37 -19.07 2.38
C TRP A 47 -8.24 -19.33 1.39
N GLU A 48 -8.26 -20.49 0.73
CA GLU A 48 -7.29 -20.86 -0.29
C GLU A 48 -7.29 -19.86 -1.46
N THR A 49 -8.45 -19.61 -2.06
CA THR A 49 -8.57 -18.63 -3.16
C THR A 49 -8.21 -17.23 -2.70
N PHE A 50 -8.56 -16.83 -1.48
CA PHE A 50 -8.20 -15.52 -0.94
C PHE A 50 -6.69 -15.34 -0.75
N ILE A 51 -6.00 -16.35 -0.20
CA ILE A 51 -4.56 -16.32 0.05
C ILE A 51 -3.79 -16.41 -1.27
N LEU A 52 -4.09 -17.43 -2.09
CA LEU A 52 -3.38 -17.69 -3.33
C LEU A 52 -3.61 -16.60 -4.37
N ARG A 53 -4.81 -15.99 -4.43
CA ARG A 53 -5.07 -14.85 -5.32
C ARG A 53 -4.22 -13.62 -4.98
N ARG A 54 -3.78 -13.46 -3.74
CA ARG A 54 -2.84 -12.37 -3.39
C ARG A 54 -1.40 -12.68 -3.83
N VAL A 55 -1.06 -13.96 -3.97
CA VAL A 55 0.22 -14.44 -4.51
C VAL A 55 0.24 -14.36 -6.03
N GLU A 56 -0.89 -14.64 -6.69
CA GLU A 56 -1.06 -14.57 -8.15
C GLU A 56 -1.53 -13.22 -8.67
N ALA A 57 -2.02 -12.32 -7.80
CA ALA A 57 -2.26 -10.95 -8.19
C ALA A 57 -0.95 -10.46 -8.80
N PRO A 58 -0.96 -10.01 -10.07
CA PRO A 58 0.23 -9.42 -10.64
C PRO A 58 0.66 -8.36 -9.64
N THR A 59 1.83 -8.52 -9.02
CA THR A 59 2.60 -7.36 -8.60
C THR A 59 2.57 -6.50 -9.84
N ALA A 60 1.71 -5.48 -9.84
CA ALA A 60 1.58 -4.61 -10.99
C ALA A 60 3.01 -4.26 -11.34
N ASP A 61 3.46 -4.71 -12.52
CA ASP A 61 4.77 -4.34 -13.02
C ASP A 61 4.87 -2.85 -12.74
N PRO A 62 5.95 -2.37 -12.10
CA PRO A 62 6.08 -0.97 -11.77
C PRO A 62 5.73 -0.22 -13.04
N ALA A 63 4.62 0.52 -13.00
CA ALA A 63 4.08 1.16 -14.20
C ALA A 63 5.26 1.86 -14.88
N PRO A 64 5.42 1.69 -16.21
CA PRO A 64 6.60 2.19 -16.92
C PRO A 64 6.87 3.59 -16.43
N ALA A 65 8.05 3.78 -15.83
CA ALA A 65 8.38 4.98 -15.11
C ALA A 65 7.95 6.18 -15.97
N PRO A 66 7.13 7.11 -15.44
CA PRO A 66 6.72 8.26 -16.22
C PRO A 66 7.98 8.89 -16.82
N PRO A 67 7.91 9.38 -18.07
CA PRO A 67 9.08 9.92 -18.78
C PRO A 67 9.83 10.87 -17.85
N PRO A 68 11.18 10.83 -17.82
CA PRO A 68 11.99 11.51 -16.82
C PRO A 68 11.54 12.97 -16.74
N GLN A 69 10.81 13.31 -15.69
CA GLN A 69 10.30 14.65 -15.50
C GLN A 69 11.51 15.51 -15.16
N SER A 70 11.94 16.37 -16.07
CA SER A 70 13.09 17.23 -15.82
C SER A 70 12.81 18.15 -14.62
N GLY A 71 13.86 18.40 -13.83
CA GLY A 71 13.77 19.23 -12.63
C GLY A 71 13.19 18.53 -11.41
N TRP A 72 12.65 19.32 -10.49
CA TRP A 72 12.33 18.85 -9.14
C TRP A 72 11.20 17.81 -9.08
N ARG A 73 10.34 17.73 -10.09
CA ARG A 73 9.29 16.69 -10.13
C ARG A 73 9.85 15.30 -10.42
N GLY A 74 10.89 15.19 -11.25
CA GLY A 74 11.60 13.93 -11.46
C GLY A 74 12.34 13.49 -10.21
N ALA A 75 12.95 14.43 -9.48
CA ALA A 75 13.54 14.16 -8.16
C ALA A 75 12.51 13.59 -7.17
N VAL A 76 11.29 14.16 -7.12
CA VAL A 76 10.20 13.62 -6.29
C VAL A 76 9.83 12.20 -6.72
N ALA A 77 9.66 11.95 -8.02
CA ALA A 77 9.31 10.64 -8.55
C ALA A 77 10.40 9.59 -8.25
N ALA A 78 11.68 9.95 -8.39
CA ALA A 78 12.81 9.08 -8.07
C ALA A 78 12.84 8.69 -6.59
N CYS A 79 12.57 9.63 -5.67
CA CYS A 79 12.44 9.33 -4.25
C CYS A 79 11.23 8.41 -3.98
N GLN A 80 10.10 8.64 -4.65
CA GLN A 80 8.88 7.82 -4.48
C GLN A 80 9.03 6.38 -5.01
N ALA A 81 9.97 6.12 -5.92
CA ALA A 81 10.26 4.78 -6.43
C ALA A 81 10.92 3.85 -5.39
N ARG A 82 11.43 4.40 -4.27
CA ARG A 82 12.08 3.65 -3.18
C ARG A 82 11.40 3.94 -1.82
N PRO A 83 10.11 3.60 -1.66
CA PRO A 83 9.33 3.97 -0.48
C PRO A 83 9.86 3.37 0.83
N GLU A 84 10.65 2.29 0.75
CA GLU A 84 11.32 1.63 1.88
C GLU A 84 12.40 2.50 2.54
N LEU A 85 12.98 3.45 1.81
CA LEU A 85 13.98 4.39 2.34
C LEU A 85 13.37 5.68 2.90
N LEU A 86 12.04 5.81 2.82
CA LEU A 86 11.32 7.02 3.23
C LEU A 86 10.53 6.80 4.53
N THR A 87 10.68 7.75 5.44
CA THR A 87 9.83 7.84 6.63
C THR A 87 8.40 8.23 6.27
N ARG A 88 7.47 8.04 7.22
CA ARG A 88 6.06 8.46 7.05
C ARG A 88 5.94 9.97 6.73
N TRP A 89 6.76 10.80 7.39
CA TRP A 89 6.76 12.25 7.17
C TRP A 89 7.25 12.60 5.76
N GLU A 90 8.33 11.96 5.29
CA GLU A 90 8.91 12.24 3.97
C GLU A 90 7.97 11.85 2.83
N ARG A 91 7.24 10.74 2.99
CA ARG A 91 6.18 10.36 2.04
C ARG A 91 5.09 11.42 1.96
N GLY A 92 4.62 11.92 3.10
CA GLY A 92 3.64 13.01 3.15
C GLY A 92 4.18 14.33 2.56
N PHE A 93 5.45 14.64 2.82
CA PHE A 93 6.12 15.80 2.25
C PHE A 93 6.19 15.73 0.72
N LEU A 94 6.65 14.62 0.15
CA LEU A 94 6.77 14.41 -1.28
C LEU A 94 5.42 14.44 -2.00
N GLU A 95 4.38 13.85 -1.40
CA GLU A 95 3.02 13.92 -1.94
C GLU A 95 2.49 15.37 -1.96
N GLY A 96 2.74 16.11 -0.88
CA GLY A 96 2.43 17.54 -0.81
C GLY A 96 3.19 18.40 -1.82
N LEU A 97 4.37 17.97 -2.28
CA LEU A 97 5.11 18.67 -3.34
C LEU A 97 4.47 18.48 -4.71
N ARG A 98 3.91 17.30 -5.03
CA ARG A 98 3.29 17.02 -6.35
C ARG A 98 2.17 18.01 -6.67
N GLN A 99 1.41 18.40 -5.66
CA GLN A 99 0.26 19.32 -5.76
C GLN A 99 0.68 20.79 -5.94
N ARG A 100 1.96 21.14 -5.75
CA ARG A 100 2.43 22.52 -5.86
C ARG A 100 2.87 22.87 -7.27
N ARG A 101 2.66 24.14 -7.67
CA ARG A 101 3.15 24.67 -8.94
C ARG A 101 4.64 25.01 -8.90
N ARG A 102 5.16 25.48 -7.76
CA ARG A 102 6.56 25.87 -7.55
C ARG A 102 7.01 25.45 -6.15
N LEU A 103 8.30 25.16 -6.02
CA LEU A 103 8.93 24.91 -4.72
C LEU A 103 9.37 26.22 -4.08
N THR A 104 9.23 26.31 -2.75
CA THR A 104 9.96 27.31 -1.98
C THR A 104 11.44 26.91 -1.86
N ALA A 105 12.33 27.86 -1.58
CA ALA A 105 13.75 27.58 -1.36
C ALA A 105 13.97 26.50 -0.30
N LYS A 106 13.23 26.57 0.82
CA LYS A 106 13.25 25.56 1.88
C LYS A 106 12.85 24.17 1.38
N GLN A 107 11.80 24.08 0.55
CA GLN A 107 11.35 22.80 -0.01
C GLN A 107 12.37 22.22 -0.99
N ALA A 108 13.02 23.06 -1.81
CA ALA A 108 14.09 22.64 -2.70
C ALA A 108 15.28 22.08 -1.92
N THR A 109 15.68 22.72 -0.82
CA THR A 109 16.75 22.20 0.06
C THR A 109 16.39 20.85 0.68
N ILE A 110 15.17 20.68 1.19
CA ILE A 110 14.73 19.40 1.77
C ILE A 110 14.70 18.31 0.69
N LEU A 111 14.17 18.62 -0.49
CA LEU A 111 14.14 17.67 -1.61
C LEU A 111 15.55 17.27 -2.05
N ALA A 112 16.49 18.21 -2.16
CA ALA A 112 17.87 17.91 -2.52
C ALA A 112 18.53 16.95 -1.51
N ARG A 113 18.28 17.13 -0.20
CA ARG A 113 18.76 16.20 0.84
C ARG A 113 18.14 14.81 0.70
N LEU A 114 16.84 14.73 0.40
CA LEU A 114 16.16 13.44 0.18
C LEU A 114 16.71 12.71 -1.05
N VAL A 115 16.93 13.43 -2.14
CA VAL A 115 17.52 12.87 -3.36
C VAL A 115 18.92 12.32 -3.08
N GLN A 116 19.78 13.08 -2.39
CA GLN A 116 21.12 12.61 -2.01
C GLN A 116 21.08 11.34 -1.14
N ARG A 117 20.09 11.24 -0.24
CA ARG A 117 19.97 10.08 0.66
C ARG A 117 19.38 8.84 -0.01
N VAL A 118 18.52 9.03 -1.01
CA VAL A 118 17.79 7.94 -1.70
C VAL A 118 18.44 7.55 -3.03
N ALA A 119 19.40 8.34 -3.52
CA ALA A 119 20.26 7.97 -4.65
C ALA A 119 21.08 6.70 -4.30
N PRO A 120 21.39 5.85 -5.30
CA PRO A 120 22.28 4.71 -5.14
C PRO A 120 23.72 5.12 -4.79
#